data_AF-A0A1H9V2I8-F1
#
_entry.id   AF-A0A1H9V2I8-F1
#
_cell.length_a   1.000
_cell.length_b   1.000
_cell.length_c   1.000
_cell.angle_alpha   90.00
_cell.angle_beta   90.00
_cell.angle_gamma   90.00
#
_symmetry.space_group_name_H-M   'P 1'
#
loop_
_entity.id
_entity.type
_entity.pdbx_description
1 polymer ?
#
loop_
_entity_poly.entity_id
_entity_poly.type
_entity_poly.pdbx_seq_one_letter_code
_entity_poly.pdbx_strand_id
1 'polypeptide(L)'
;MDYSIVFKLKQIDLEDVGIIEMFTSWGEKDFSYSPRRFKGYGDIQLIEVEEPMEIEGSIELKVIGLVRKLEWQANTNPKLLADNKLMKLLEKICCLEYFSIYICEDDENIEEVFELDYSKCHDIYRIVTEALSWDKPQNIKIQNYQ
;
A
#
# COMPACT_ATOMS: atom_id res chain seq x y z
N MET A 1 -15.02 3.96 10.31
CA MET A 1 -13.68 4.53 10.35
C MET A 1 -13.15 4.55 8.94
N ASP A 2 -12.39 5.57 8.56
CA ASP A 2 -11.75 5.62 7.25
C ASP A 2 -10.30 5.16 7.42
N TYR A 3 -9.97 3.98 6.89
CA TYR A 3 -8.60 3.47 6.88
C TYR A 3 -7.82 4.07 5.73
N SER A 4 -6.56 4.37 6.03
CA SER A 4 -5.53 4.71 5.07
C SER A 4 -4.57 3.53 4.91
N ILE A 5 -4.21 3.27 3.65
CA ILE A 5 -3.12 2.34 3.32
C ILE A 5 -2.03 3.15 2.61
N VAL A 6 -0.84 3.15 3.20
CA VAL A 6 0.34 3.87 2.69
C VAL A 6 1.48 2.90 2.49
N PHE A 7 2.20 3.03 1.38
CA PHE A 7 3.38 2.25 1.05
C PHE A 7 4.61 3.13 1.12
N LYS A 8 5.71 2.58 1.61
CA LYS A 8 7.04 3.16 1.50
C LYS A 8 7.92 2.18 0.74
N LEU A 9 8.34 2.57 -0.45
CA LEU A 9 9.07 1.73 -1.40
C LEU A 9 10.29 2.47 -1.91
N LYS A 10 11.36 1.76 -2.30
CA LYS A 10 12.42 2.40 -3.08
C LYS A 10 11.87 2.78 -4.44
N GLN A 11 12.25 3.94 -4.95
CA GLN A 11 11.76 4.40 -6.25
C GLN A 11 12.12 3.43 -7.40
N ILE A 12 13.25 2.72 -7.27
CA ILE A 12 13.69 1.71 -8.25
C ILE A 12 12.77 0.48 -8.31
N ASP A 13 12.08 0.15 -7.21
CA ASP A 13 11.28 -1.07 -7.09
C ASP A 13 9.83 -0.87 -7.58
N LEU A 14 9.44 0.37 -7.92
CA LEU A 14 8.07 0.70 -8.33
C LEU A 14 7.65 -0.08 -9.58
N GLU A 15 8.54 -0.17 -10.57
CA GLU A 15 8.26 -0.88 -11.83
C GLU A 15 8.09 -2.40 -11.58
N ASP A 16 8.85 -2.98 -10.65
CA ASP A 16 8.81 -4.41 -10.32
C ASP A 16 7.46 -4.83 -9.71
N VAL A 17 6.82 -3.94 -8.95
CA VAL A 17 5.47 -4.16 -8.41
C VAL A 17 4.36 -3.67 -9.35
N GLY A 18 4.72 -3.11 -10.51
CA GLY A 18 3.79 -2.61 -11.52
C GLY A 18 3.11 -1.29 -11.13
N ILE A 19 3.84 -0.42 -10.44
CA ILE A 19 3.45 0.96 -10.15
C ILE A 19 4.16 1.89 -11.14
N ILE A 20 3.38 2.70 -11.86
CA ILE A 20 3.90 3.60 -12.90
C ILE A 20 3.41 5.02 -12.61
N GLU A 21 4.30 6.00 -12.75
CA GLU A 21 3.95 7.41 -12.60
C GLU A 21 3.04 7.87 -13.75
N MET A 22 2.04 8.68 -13.38
CA MET A 22 1.13 9.30 -14.32
C MET A 22 1.65 10.67 -14.73
N PHE A 23 1.60 10.94 -16.03
CA PHE A 23 1.96 12.23 -16.61
C PHE A 23 0.74 12.84 -17.31
N THR A 24 0.73 14.17 -17.39
CA THR A 24 -0.19 14.91 -18.25
C THR A 24 0.61 15.62 -19.33
N SER A 25 0.10 15.63 -20.55
CA SER A 25 0.76 16.31 -21.66
C SER A 25 0.13 17.69 -21.89
N TRP A 26 0.95 18.72 -22.07
CA TRP A 26 0.52 20.03 -22.51
C TRP A 26 1.41 20.49 -23.67
N GLY A 27 0.82 20.53 -24.87
CA GLY A 27 1.59 20.63 -26.11
C GLY A 27 2.41 19.36 -26.35
N GLU A 28 3.70 19.51 -26.59
CA GLU A 28 4.67 18.40 -26.81
C GLU A 28 5.49 18.06 -25.55
N LYS A 29 5.08 18.57 -24.38
CA LYS A 29 5.79 18.35 -23.12
C LYS A 29 4.92 17.54 -22.16
N ASP A 30 5.54 16.55 -21.53
CA ASP A 30 4.96 15.78 -20.43
C ASP A 30 5.33 16.40 -19.09
N PHE A 31 4.33 16.51 -18.23
CA PHE A 31 4.44 17.08 -16.89
C PHE A 31 3.96 16.05 -15.88
N SER A 32 4.71 15.88 -14.80
CA SER A 32 4.21 15.13 -13.64
C SER A 32 3.16 15.95 -12.89
N TYR A 33 2.27 15.27 -12.19
CA TYR A 33 1.32 15.89 -11.28
C TYR A 33 2.03 16.41 -10.02
N SER A 34 1.42 17.40 -9.35
CA SER A 34 1.83 17.85 -8.03
C SER A 34 0.61 17.82 -7.10
N PRO A 35 0.59 16.95 -6.06
CA PRO A 35 1.59 15.90 -5.78
C PRO A 35 1.63 14.83 -6.89
N ARG A 36 2.73 14.06 -6.97
CA ARG A 36 2.90 13.02 -7.99
C ARG A 36 1.81 11.96 -7.86
N ARG A 37 1.37 11.43 -9.00
CA ARG A 37 0.30 10.43 -9.07
C ARG A 37 0.81 9.18 -9.75
N PHE A 38 0.38 8.04 -9.27
CA PHE A 38 0.80 6.74 -9.80
C PHE A 38 -0.39 5.85 -10.02
N LYS A 39 -0.18 4.89 -10.91
CA LYS A 39 -1.14 3.84 -11.25
C LYS A 39 -0.50 2.50 -10.98
N GLY A 40 -1.09 1.74 -10.07
CA GLY A 40 -0.68 0.38 -9.73
C GLY A 40 -1.44 -0.69 -10.49
N TYR A 41 -1.13 -1.95 -10.18
CA TYR A 41 -1.79 -3.13 -10.72
C TYR A 41 -3.33 -3.01 -10.67
N GLY A 42 -4.00 -3.22 -11.81
CA GLY A 42 -5.46 -3.18 -11.88
C GLY A 42 -6.08 -1.79 -11.76
N ASP A 43 -5.36 -0.72 -12.13
CA ASP A 43 -5.82 0.67 -12.10
C ASP A 43 -5.98 1.24 -10.67
N ILE A 44 -5.25 0.69 -9.70
CA ILE A 44 -5.17 1.26 -8.35
C ILE A 44 -4.56 2.66 -8.46
N GLN A 45 -5.24 3.66 -7.91
CA GLN A 45 -4.75 5.03 -7.87
C GLN A 45 -3.94 5.25 -6.60
N LEU A 46 -2.77 5.85 -6.78
CA LEU A 46 -1.82 6.15 -5.72
C LEU A 46 -1.42 7.63 -5.83
N ILE A 47 -1.22 8.27 -4.69
CA ILE A 47 -0.73 9.64 -4.60
C ILE A 47 0.51 9.69 -3.72
N GLU A 48 1.50 10.46 -4.14
CA GLU A 48 2.67 10.74 -3.30
C GLU A 48 2.25 11.55 -2.08
N VAL A 49 2.77 11.16 -0.92
CA VAL A 49 2.59 11.87 0.35
C VAL A 49 3.93 12.45 0.75
N GLU A 50 3.97 13.75 1.02
CA GLU A 50 5.19 14.42 1.48
C GLU A 50 5.35 14.22 2.98
N GLU A 51 5.98 13.11 3.37
CA GLU A 51 6.42 12.86 4.73
C GLU A 51 7.95 12.71 4.80
N PRO A 52 8.56 12.94 5.98
CA PRO A 52 10.00 12.79 6.14
C PRO A 52 10.47 11.38 5.77
N MET A 53 11.24 11.30 4.68
CA MET A 53 11.79 10.04 4.18
C MET A 53 12.78 9.42 5.18
N GLU A 54 12.34 8.42 5.92
CA GLU A 54 13.25 7.57 6.73
C GLU A 54 14.27 6.77 5.88
N ILE A 55 13.98 6.54 4.59
CA ILE A 55 14.82 5.74 3.68
C ILE A 55 15.26 6.63 2.50
N GLU A 56 16.56 6.73 2.27
CA GLU A 56 17.11 7.47 1.12
C GLU A 56 16.64 6.84 -0.21
N GLY A 57 16.12 7.66 -1.11
CA GLY A 57 15.57 7.20 -2.39
C GLY A 57 14.24 6.44 -2.29
N SER A 58 13.56 6.52 -1.14
CA SER A 58 12.20 6.01 -1.01
C SER A 58 11.14 7.02 -1.44
N ILE A 59 9.96 6.51 -1.74
CA ILE A 59 8.75 7.27 -1.98
C ILE A 59 7.62 6.72 -1.12
N GLU A 60 6.78 7.62 -0.62
CA GLU A 60 5.58 7.26 0.13
C GLU A 60 4.33 7.45 -0.72
N LEU A 61 3.52 6.39 -0.84
CA LEU A 61 2.38 6.31 -1.74
C LEU A 61 1.12 5.92 -0.97
N LYS A 62 0.11 6.80 -0.95
CA LYS A 62 -1.21 6.53 -0.35
C LYS A 62 -2.19 5.98 -1.38
N VAL A 63 -2.92 4.93 -1.02
CA VAL A 63 -4.00 4.33 -1.84
C VAL A 63 -5.24 5.20 -1.82
N ILE A 64 -5.84 5.42 -3.00
CA ILE A 64 -7.08 6.20 -3.14
C ILE A 64 -8.28 5.28 -3.41
N GLY A 65 -9.31 5.38 -2.56
CA GLY A 65 -10.67 4.89 -2.80
C GLY A 65 -10.92 3.38 -2.70
N LEU A 66 -9.88 2.54 -2.67
CA LEU A 66 -10.03 1.07 -2.65
C LEU A 66 -10.02 0.44 -1.26
N VAL A 67 -9.59 1.19 -0.23
CA VAL A 67 -9.44 0.66 1.13
C VAL A 67 -10.77 0.20 1.72
N ARG A 68 -11.84 1.00 1.57
CA ARG A 68 -13.19 0.62 2.05
C ARG A 68 -13.72 -0.67 1.42
N LYS A 69 -13.42 -0.91 0.15
CA LYS A 69 -13.81 -2.17 -0.51
C LYS A 69 -13.03 -3.35 0.07
N LEU A 70 -11.75 -3.15 0.35
CA LEU A 70 -10.91 -4.16 0.97
C LEU A 70 -11.40 -4.51 2.38
N GLU A 71 -11.65 -3.51 3.21
CA GLU A 71 -12.21 -3.64 4.56
C GLU A 71 -13.53 -4.42 4.55
N TRP A 72 -14.47 -4.05 3.67
CA TRP A 72 -15.74 -4.76 3.56
C TRP A 72 -15.54 -6.24 3.20
N GLN A 73 -14.61 -6.54 2.29
CA GLN A 73 -14.33 -7.93 1.89
C GLN A 73 -13.66 -8.73 3.02
N ALA A 74 -12.75 -8.13 3.78
CA ALA A 74 -12.13 -8.75 4.94
C ALA A 74 -13.15 -9.20 5.99
N ASN A 75 -14.21 -8.42 6.20
CA ASN A 75 -15.19 -8.70 7.26
C ASN A 75 -16.39 -9.53 6.80
N THR A 76 -16.81 -9.41 5.53
CA THR A 76 -18.07 -10.02 5.08
C THR A 76 -17.89 -11.21 4.15
N ASN A 77 -16.80 -11.26 3.38
CA ASN A 77 -16.55 -12.35 2.45
C ASN A 77 -15.05 -12.52 2.17
N PRO A 78 -14.30 -13.13 3.12
CA PRO A 78 -12.85 -13.28 3.00
C PRO A 78 -12.39 -14.02 1.74
N LYS A 79 -13.26 -14.85 1.14
CA LYS A 79 -12.95 -15.55 -0.12
C LYS A 79 -12.73 -14.60 -1.29
N LEU A 80 -13.27 -13.38 -1.24
CA LEU A 80 -13.09 -12.37 -2.27
C LEU A 80 -11.78 -11.56 -2.11
N LEU A 81 -11.07 -11.70 -0.98
CA LEU A 81 -9.79 -11.02 -0.76
C LEU A 81 -8.73 -11.46 -1.76
N ALA A 82 -8.66 -12.76 -2.07
CA ALA A 82 -7.69 -13.32 -3.01
C ALA A 82 -7.78 -12.71 -4.42
N ASP A 83 -8.96 -12.20 -4.79
CA ASP A 83 -9.19 -11.53 -6.08
C ASP A 83 -9.19 -10.00 -6.00
N ASN A 84 -9.02 -9.43 -4.81
CA ASN A 84 -8.94 -7.99 -4.64
C ASN A 84 -7.62 -7.46 -5.25
N LYS A 85 -7.74 -6.47 -6.13
CA LYS A 85 -6.60 -5.85 -6.81
C LYS A 85 -5.59 -5.26 -5.82
N LEU A 86 -6.07 -4.63 -4.75
CA LEU A 86 -5.22 -4.06 -3.71
C LEU A 86 -4.48 -5.16 -2.94
N MET A 87 -5.13 -6.28 -2.60
CA MET A 87 -4.42 -7.43 -2.01
C MET A 87 -3.33 -7.96 -2.93
N LYS A 88 -3.61 -8.12 -4.23
CA LYS A 88 -2.61 -8.55 -5.21
C LYS A 88 -1.43 -7.58 -5.32
N LEU A 89 -1.66 -6.28 -5.13
CA LEU A 89 -0.58 -5.29 -5.06
C LEU A 89 0.23 -5.44 -3.76
N LEU A 90 -0.44 -5.62 -2.60
CA LEU A 90 0.22 -5.84 -1.32
C LEU A 90 1.10 -7.11 -1.35
N GLU A 91 0.61 -8.22 -1.91
CA GLU A 91 1.40 -9.43 -2.08
C GLU A 91 2.69 -9.17 -2.87
N LYS A 92 2.60 -8.43 -3.99
CA LYS A 92 3.76 -8.08 -4.80
C LYS A 92 4.75 -7.21 -4.03
N ILE A 93 4.26 -6.24 -3.26
CA ILE A 93 5.10 -5.39 -2.41
C ILE A 93 5.79 -6.24 -1.34
N CYS A 94 5.11 -7.21 -0.74
CA CYS A 94 5.70 -8.10 0.26
C CYS A 94 6.77 -9.05 -0.30
N CYS A 95 6.89 -9.16 -1.62
CA CYS A 95 7.98 -9.87 -2.29
C CYS A 95 9.22 -8.99 -2.53
N LEU A 96 9.22 -7.71 -2.12
CA LEU A 96 10.38 -6.84 -2.21
C LEU A 96 11.34 -7.07 -1.03
N GLU A 97 12.62 -6.79 -1.27
CA GLU A 97 13.66 -6.84 -0.24
C GLU A 97 13.47 -5.73 0.81
N TYR A 98 13.00 -4.55 0.36
CA TYR A 98 12.81 -3.38 1.20
C TYR A 98 11.41 -2.78 0.99
N PHE A 99 10.58 -2.80 2.02
CA PHE A 99 9.29 -2.12 1.98
C PHE A 99 8.77 -1.76 3.36
N SER A 100 7.80 -0.84 3.39
CA SER A 100 6.89 -0.69 4.52
C SER A 100 5.46 -0.47 4.03
N ILE A 101 4.50 -1.09 4.69
CA ILE A 101 3.08 -0.90 4.46
C ILE A 101 2.47 -0.46 5.79
N TYR A 102 1.77 0.65 5.78
CA TYR A 102 1.03 1.18 6.91
C TYR A 102 -0.46 0.96 6.62
N ILE A 103 -1.17 0.38 7.59
CA ILE A 103 -2.62 0.24 7.58
C ILE A 103 -3.10 0.87 8.87
N CYS A 104 -3.65 2.07 8.80
CA CYS A 104 -4.03 2.83 9.97
C CYS A 104 -5.32 3.60 9.74
N GLU A 105 -6.06 3.81 10.82
CA GLU A 105 -7.09 4.84 10.88
C GLU A 105 -6.43 6.22 10.79
N ASP A 106 -7.09 7.16 10.11
CA ASP A 106 -6.58 8.52 10.00
C ASP A 106 -6.34 9.14 11.40
N ASP A 107 -5.18 9.79 11.59
CA ASP A 107 -4.72 10.44 12.83
C ASP A 107 -4.39 9.50 14.02
N GLU A 108 -4.35 8.18 13.83
CA GLU A 108 -4.00 7.25 14.89
C GLU A 108 -2.55 6.72 14.85
N ASN A 109 -2.02 6.35 16.02
CA ASN A 109 -0.67 5.79 16.14
C ASN A 109 -0.65 4.31 15.76
N ILE A 110 0.49 3.85 15.24
CA ILE A 110 0.75 2.43 15.01
C ILE A 110 0.79 1.69 16.35
N GLU A 111 -0.04 0.66 16.48
CA GLU A 111 -0.15 -0.19 17.65
C GLU A 111 0.79 -1.40 17.56
N GLU A 112 1.00 -1.93 16.35
CA GLU A 112 1.72 -3.18 16.13
C GLU A 112 2.60 -3.12 14.87
N VAL A 113 3.78 -3.75 14.94
CA VAL A 113 4.74 -3.83 13.83
C VAL A 113 4.99 -5.30 13.49
N PHE A 114 4.73 -5.68 12.25
CA PHE A 114 4.97 -7.00 11.69
C PHE A 114 6.20 -6.99 10.80
N GLU A 115 7.17 -7.84 11.10
CA GLU A 115 8.34 -8.08 10.25
C GLU A 115 8.06 -9.28 9.35
N LEU A 116 7.93 -9.02 8.05
CA LEU A 116 7.76 -10.05 7.03
C LEU A 116 9.04 -10.18 6.22
N ASP A 117 9.56 -11.39 6.14
CA ASP A 117 10.58 -11.74 5.16
C ASP A 117 9.92 -12.29 3.88
N TYR A 118 10.69 -12.37 2.80
CA TYR A 118 10.23 -12.88 1.49
C TYR A 118 9.51 -14.23 1.58
N SER A 119 9.92 -15.11 2.51
CA SER A 119 9.32 -16.45 2.65
C SER A 119 7.94 -16.45 3.31
N LYS A 120 7.54 -15.32 3.91
CA LYS A 120 6.26 -15.12 4.60
C LYS A 120 5.32 -14.17 3.85
N CYS A 121 5.58 -13.86 2.57
CA CYS A 121 4.71 -12.97 1.79
C CYS A 121 3.24 -13.44 1.76
N HIS A 122 2.99 -14.75 1.91
CA HIS A 122 1.64 -15.33 2.00
C HIS A 122 0.87 -15.00 3.30
N ASP A 123 1.56 -14.59 4.38
CA ASP A 123 0.93 -14.22 5.64
C ASP A 123 0.20 -12.87 5.58
N ILE A 124 0.44 -12.08 4.52
CA ILE A 124 -0.14 -10.74 4.35
C ILE A 124 -1.67 -10.75 4.42
N TYR A 125 -2.34 -11.79 3.90
CA TYR A 125 -3.81 -11.88 3.97
C TYR A 125 -4.32 -11.90 5.39
N ARG A 126 -3.69 -12.71 6.25
CA ARG A 126 -4.08 -12.84 7.64
C ARG A 126 -3.88 -11.50 8.35
N ILE A 127 -2.71 -10.90 8.20
CA ILE A 127 -2.33 -9.64 8.84
C ILE A 127 -3.28 -8.51 8.41
N VAL A 128 -3.56 -8.37 7.11
CA VAL A 128 -4.50 -7.35 6.60
C VAL A 128 -5.93 -7.59 7.09
N THR A 129 -6.36 -8.85 7.17
CA THR A 129 -7.71 -9.18 7.68
C THR A 129 -7.84 -8.86 9.16
N GLU A 130 -6.81 -9.14 9.96
CA GLU A 130 -6.76 -8.81 11.38
C GLU A 130 -6.77 -7.29 11.58
N ALA A 131 -5.95 -6.54 10.83
CA ALA A 131 -5.88 -5.08 10.90
C ALA A 131 -7.21 -4.38 10.58
N LEU A 132 -7.93 -4.88 9.58
CA LEU A 132 -9.19 -4.30 9.10
C LEU A 132 -10.44 -4.89 9.77
N SER A 133 -10.30 -5.68 10.84
CA SER A 133 -11.41 -6.33 11.53
C SER A 133 -12.38 -5.33 12.16
N TRP A 134 -13.69 -5.48 11.95
CA TRP A 134 -14.71 -4.62 12.58
C TRP A 134 -14.84 -4.84 14.09
N ASP A 135 -14.49 -6.03 14.58
CA ASP A 135 -14.61 -6.37 16.00
C ASP A 135 -13.44 -5.78 16.81
N LYS A 136 -12.25 -5.78 16.22
CA LYS A 136 -11.02 -5.30 16.84
C LYS A 136 -10.03 -4.83 15.77
N PRO A 137 -10.24 -3.61 15.23
CA PRO A 137 -9.31 -3.06 14.26
C PRO A 137 -7.96 -2.76 14.92
N GLN A 138 -6.90 -2.73 14.11
CA GLN A 138 -5.55 -2.44 14.59
C GLN A 138 -4.81 -1.58 13.58
N ASN A 139 -4.14 -0.54 14.08
CA ASN A 139 -3.21 0.26 13.28
C ASN A 139 -1.87 -0.46 13.22
N ILE A 140 -1.47 -0.93 12.05
CA ILE A 140 -0.31 -1.79 11.90
C ILE A 140 0.71 -1.23 10.90
N LYS A 141 1.98 -1.54 11.15
CA LYS A 141 3.07 -1.40 10.17
C LYS A 141 3.56 -2.79 9.79
N ILE A 142 3.72 -3.05 8.51
CA ILE A 142 4.31 -4.27 7.98
C ILE A 142 5.60 -3.85 7.27
N GLN A 143 6.73 -4.48 7.59
CA GLN A 143 8.01 -4.05 7.06
C GLN A 143 8.94 -5.22 6.74
N ASN A 144 9.85 -4.97 5.79
CA ASN A 144 11.02 -5.80 5.53
C ASN A 144 12.22 -4.88 5.32
N TYR A 145 13.29 -5.07 6.11
CA TYR A 145 14.56 -4.38 5.98
C TYR A 145 15.68 -5.42 6.17
N GLN A 146 16.01 -6.17 5.12
CA GLN A 146 17.12 -7.12 5.18
C GLN A 146 18.48 -6.44 5.11
#